data_AF-A0A7W5P5K6-F1
#
_entry.id   AF-A0A7W5P5K6-F1
#
_cell.length_a   1.000
_cell.length_b   1.000
_cell.length_c   1.000
_cell.angle_alpha   90.00
_cell.angle_beta   90.00
_cell.angle_gamma   90.00
#
_symmetry.space_group_name_H-M   'P 1'
#
loop_
_entity.id
_entity.type
_entity.pdbx_description
1 polymer ?
#
loop_
_entity_poly.entity_id
_entity_poly.type
_entity_poly.pdbx_seq_one_letter_code
_entity_poly.pdbx_strand_id
1 'polypeptide(L)'
;MWKRFWTAVVSIGVIVGILAGADQFGVLRWAVAILVLGILIVAVPQVWKHALAISSAYRGYGPLLVRLEEQRQIEQNLLGQVVEHDEEVQRAYDEGVIEGQAQVVGASLNLDSALPVLVSVSIESGTLRVCGRVPTDGTPPSINTRFNLVAEGQLDTSLGTLRVSHAVRDGYVWFVPAGRKLTPFLESVASQAGADKSAPRGVVLAPIDLSDLINPSEDGDDS
;
A
#
# COMPACT_ATOMS: atom_id res chain seq x y z
N MET A 1 13.84 -15.28 50.59
CA MET A 1 12.82 -14.58 51.39
C MET A 1 12.31 -15.39 52.59
N TRP A 2 12.18 -16.72 52.49
CA TRP A 2 11.65 -17.59 53.55
C TRP A 2 12.31 -17.46 54.94
N LYS A 3 13.66 -17.37 55.01
CA LYS A 3 14.38 -17.25 56.29
C LYS A 3 14.07 -15.95 57.06
N ARG A 4 13.84 -14.84 56.34
CA ARG A 4 13.51 -13.52 56.92
C ARG A 4 12.07 -13.46 57.46
N PHE A 5 11.16 -14.20 56.83
CA PHE A 5 9.78 -14.33 57.30
C PHE A 5 9.72 -15.05 58.64
N TRP A 6 10.42 -16.18 58.78
CA TRP A 6 10.48 -16.93 60.04
C TRP A 6 11.15 -16.18 61.18
N THR A 7 12.18 -15.37 60.89
CA THR A 7 12.80 -14.54 61.94
C THR A 7 11.85 -13.46 62.46
N ALA A 8 11.05 -12.85 61.59
CA ALA A 8 10.03 -11.87 62.00
C ALA A 8 8.90 -12.53 62.79
N VAL A 9 8.43 -13.70 62.37
CA VAL A 9 7.37 -14.45 63.08
C VAL A 9 7.85 -14.89 64.47
N VAL A 10 9.09 -15.38 64.59
CA VAL A 10 9.67 -15.76 65.89
C VAL A 10 9.88 -14.54 66.79
N SER A 11 10.33 -13.39 66.25
CA SER A 11 10.49 -12.19 67.09
C SER A 11 9.15 -11.65 67.60
N ILE A 12 8.10 -11.69 66.78
CA ILE A 12 6.75 -11.29 67.18
C ILE A 12 6.21 -12.28 68.23
N GLY A 13 6.42 -13.59 68.05
CA GLY A 13 6.02 -14.62 69.01
C GLY A 13 6.70 -14.44 70.38
N VAL A 14 7.98 -14.06 70.41
CA VAL A 14 8.72 -13.75 71.64
C VAL A 14 8.15 -12.50 72.34
N ILE A 15 7.81 -11.45 71.58
CA ILE A 15 7.19 -10.24 72.14
C ILE A 15 5.82 -10.55 72.76
N VAL A 16 5.00 -11.34 72.08
CA VAL A 16 3.67 -11.75 72.57
C VAL A 16 3.79 -12.67 73.79
N GLY A 17 4.77 -13.58 73.81
CA GLY A 17 5.03 -14.45 74.96
C GLY A 17 5.47 -13.69 76.22
N ILE A 18 6.28 -12.64 76.06
CA ILE A 18 6.69 -11.75 77.15
C ILE A 18 5.50 -10.92 77.67
N LEU A 19 4.62 -10.47 76.77
CA LEU A 19 3.39 -9.74 77.13
C LEU A 19 2.38 -10.63 77.91
N ALA A 20 2.26 -11.91 77.54
CA ALA A 20 1.38 -12.86 78.23
C ALA A 20 1.92 -13.29 79.61
N GLY A 21 3.24 -13.38 79.77
CA GLY A 21 3.88 -13.67 81.07
C GLY A 21 3.91 -12.48 82.05
N ALA A 22 3.72 -11.26 81.56
CA ALA A 22 3.80 -10.04 82.36
C ALA A 22 2.52 -9.71 83.16
N ASP A 23 1.45 -10.50 83.02
CA ASP A 23 0.19 -10.29 83.78
C ASP A 23 0.34 -10.50 85.30
N GLN A 24 1.45 -11.11 85.77
CA GLN A 24 1.70 -11.34 87.20
C GLN A 24 2.54 -10.26 87.91
N PHE A 25 3.16 -9.31 87.20
CA PHE A 25 4.03 -8.29 87.81
C PHE A 25 3.78 -6.90 87.20
N GLY A 26 3.01 -6.05 87.87
CA GLY A 26 2.55 -4.75 87.36
C GLY A 26 3.64 -3.77 86.90
N VAL A 27 4.88 -3.91 87.37
CA VAL A 27 6.02 -3.08 86.96
C VAL A 27 6.63 -3.55 85.62
N LEU A 28 6.55 -4.84 85.31
CA LEU A 28 7.15 -5.42 84.09
C LEU A 28 6.38 -5.01 82.82
N ARG A 29 5.06 -4.79 82.94
CA ARG A 29 4.22 -4.34 81.80
C ARG A 29 4.66 -2.99 81.25
N TRP A 30 5.00 -2.04 82.13
CA TRP A 30 5.44 -0.71 81.71
C TRP A 30 6.82 -0.75 81.04
N ALA A 31 7.74 -1.57 81.55
CA ALA A 31 9.05 -1.75 80.94
C ALA A 31 8.95 -2.35 79.52
N VAL A 32 8.08 -3.36 79.33
CA VAL A 32 7.84 -3.97 78.01
C VAL A 32 7.15 -2.99 77.07
N ALA A 33 6.16 -2.22 77.54
CA ALA A 33 5.49 -1.22 76.72
C ALA A 33 6.46 -0.13 76.24
N ILE A 34 7.36 0.36 77.11
CA ILE A 34 8.38 1.35 76.73
C ILE A 34 9.36 0.77 75.71
N LEU A 35 9.77 -0.49 75.87
CA LEU A 35 10.68 -1.15 74.95
C LEU A 35 10.04 -1.38 73.57
N VAL A 36 8.77 -1.80 73.52
CA VAL A 36 8.01 -1.92 72.26
C VAL A 36 7.83 -0.56 71.60
N LEU A 37 7.49 0.49 72.37
CA LEU A 37 7.35 1.85 71.85
C LEU A 37 8.68 2.37 71.28
N GLY A 38 9.80 2.11 71.96
CA GLY A 38 11.14 2.46 71.50
C GLY A 38 11.51 1.78 70.18
N ILE A 39 11.21 0.48 70.05
CA ILE A 39 11.41 -0.25 68.79
C ILE A 39 10.53 0.33 67.67
N LEU A 40 9.28 0.68 67.98
CA LEU A 40 8.35 1.25 67.00
C LEU A 40 8.83 2.61 66.48
N ILE A 41 9.32 3.48 67.37
CA ILE A 41 9.84 4.81 67.01
C ILE A 41 11.08 4.70 66.11
N VAL A 42 11.93 3.69 66.30
CA VAL A 42 13.14 3.48 65.48
C VAL A 42 12.82 2.77 64.15
N ALA A 43 11.90 1.80 64.15
CA ALA A 43 11.62 0.98 62.98
C ALA A 43 10.72 1.69 61.94
N VAL A 44 9.75 2.49 62.38
CA VAL A 44 8.80 3.18 61.49
C VAL A 44 9.48 4.09 60.46
N PRO A 45 10.45 4.96 60.82
CA PRO A 45 11.14 5.80 59.86
C PRO A 45 11.95 5.01 58.81
N GLN A 46 12.52 3.87 59.20
CA GLN A 46 13.35 3.04 58.32
C GLN A 46 12.51 2.33 57.25
N VAL A 47 11.34 1.81 57.65
CA VAL A 47 10.39 1.17 56.73
C VAL A 47 9.76 2.20 55.79
N TRP A 48 9.47 3.40 56.29
CA TRP A 48 8.88 4.48 55.48
C TRP A 48 9.80 4.94 54.34
N LYS A 49 11.12 5.02 54.59
CA LYS A 49 12.10 5.39 53.54
C LYS A 49 12.16 4.35 52.41
N HIS A 50 12.04 3.06 52.72
CA HIS A 50 12.03 2.01 51.71
C HIS A 50 10.69 1.91 50.96
N ALA A 51 9.56 2.15 51.63
CA ALA A 51 8.25 2.20 50.98
C ALA A 51 8.15 3.38 49.99
N LEU A 52 8.68 4.56 50.36
CA LEU A 52 8.72 5.71 49.46
C LEU A 52 9.60 5.49 48.23
N ALA A 53 10.77 4.83 48.40
CA ALA A 53 11.67 4.51 47.28
C ALA A 53 11.05 3.53 46.27
N ILE A 54 10.20 2.60 46.72
CA ILE A 54 9.46 1.71 45.83
C ILE A 54 8.36 2.48 45.10
N SER A 55 7.65 3.39 45.78
CA SER A 55 6.60 4.20 45.17
C SER A 55 7.12 5.16 44.09
N SER A 56 8.34 5.69 44.23
CA SER A 56 8.96 6.54 43.22
C SER A 56 9.41 5.75 41.99
N ALA A 57 9.83 4.49 42.15
CA ALA A 57 10.18 3.60 41.04
C ALA A 57 8.95 3.24 40.18
N TYR A 58 7.77 3.07 40.77
CA TYR A 58 6.53 2.79 40.03
C TYR A 58 6.02 3.98 39.19
N ARG A 59 6.30 5.23 39.59
CA ARG A 59 5.94 6.42 38.79
C ARG A 59 6.68 6.51 37.45
N GLY A 60 7.80 5.79 37.27
CA GLY A 60 8.60 5.80 36.04
C GLY A 60 8.15 4.80 34.96
N TYR A 61 7.29 3.83 35.27
CA TYR A 61 6.87 2.78 34.32
C TYR A 61 5.71 3.19 33.40
N GLY A 62 4.88 4.16 33.81
CA GLY A 62 3.82 4.72 32.97
C GLY A 62 4.33 5.25 31.62
N PRO A 63 5.34 6.13 31.56
CA PRO A 63 5.86 6.65 30.29
C PRO A 63 6.61 5.60 29.45
N LEU A 64 7.12 4.51 30.05
CA LEU A 64 7.75 3.42 29.31
C LEU A 64 6.72 2.50 28.63
N LEU A 65 5.58 2.26 29.29
CA LEU A 65 4.46 1.51 28.69
C LEU A 65 3.80 2.31 27.55
N VAL A 66 3.61 3.62 27.73
CA VAL A 66 3.09 4.50 26.66
C VAL A 66 4.01 4.49 25.44
N ARG A 67 5.33 4.56 25.63
CA ARG A 67 6.30 4.48 24.51
C ARG A 67 6.31 3.13 23.80
N LEU A 68 6.10 2.03 24.52
CA LEU A 68 6.00 0.70 23.92
C LEU A 68 4.70 0.54 23.12
N GLU A 69 3.60 1.12 23.60
CA GLU A 69 2.32 1.11 22.90
C GLU A 69 2.34 2.01 21.66
N GLU A 70 2.96 3.20 21.75
CA GLU A 70 3.26 4.06 20.61
C GLU A 70 4.16 3.37 19.57
N GLN A 71 5.23 2.68 20.00
CA GLN A 71 6.08 1.91 19.08
C GLN A 71 5.32 0.78 18.38
N ARG A 72 4.49 0.04 19.12
CA ARG A 72 3.69 -1.05 18.55
C ARG A 72 2.66 -0.54 17.54
N GLN A 73 2.09 0.64 17.79
CA GLN A 73 1.14 1.26 16.86
C GLN A 73 1.82 1.80 15.59
N ILE A 74 3.04 2.33 15.71
CA ILE A 74 3.86 2.71 14.54
C ILE A 74 4.21 1.48 13.70
N GLU A 75 4.62 0.38 14.34
CA GLU A 75 4.97 -0.86 13.64
C GLU A 75 3.76 -1.48 12.92
N GLN A 76 2.57 -1.47 13.54
CA GLN A 76 1.33 -1.92 12.90
C GLN A 76 0.91 -1.02 11.73
N ASN A 77 1.07 0.29 11.84
CA ASN A 77 0.79 1.21 10.75
C ASN A 77 1.76 1.02 9.58
N LEU A 78 3.04 0.78 9.86
CA LEU A 78 4.04 0.49 8.82
C LEU A 78 3.78 -0.85 8.14
N LEU A 79 3.44 -1.91 8.89
CA LEU A 79 3.05 -3.19 8.32
C LEU A 79 1.76 -3.10 7.49
N GLY A 80 0.79 -2.29 7.93
CA GLY A 80 -0.42 -2.01 7.15
C GLY A 80 -0.10 -1.32 5.82
N GLN A 81 0.76 -0.29 5.84
CA GLN A 81 1.20 0.41 4.63
C GLN A 81 2.01 -0.48 3.68
N VAL A 82 2.85 -1.38 4.20
CA VAL A 82 3.60 -2.34 3.37
C VAL A 82 2.66 -3.32 2.68
N VAL A 83 1.66 -3.85 3.38
CA VAL A 83 0.68 -4.78 2.79
C VAL A 83 -0.19 -4.09 1.73
N GLU A 84 -0.61 -2.85 1.98
CA GLU A 84 -1.39 -2.06 1.02
C GLU A 84 -0.57 -1.76 -0.24
N HIS A 85 0.69 -1.36 -0.09
CA HIS A 85 1.59 -1.15 -1.24
C HIS A 85 1.93 -2.45 -1.97
N ASP A 86 2.09 -3.58 -1.28
CA ASP A 86 2.32 -4.88 -1.92
C ASP A 86 1.10 -5.31 -2.76
N GLU A 87 -0.13 -5.08 -2.27
CA GLU A 87 -1.34 -5.35 -3.06
C GLU A 87 -1.46 -4.43 -4.29
N GLU A 88 -1.14 -3.14 -4.15
CA GLU A 88 -1.14 -2.19 -5.27
C GLU A 88 -0.10 -2.56 -6.32
N VAL A 89 1.13 -2.91 -5.89
CA VAL A 89 2.22 -3.35 -6.77
C VAL A 89 1.85 -4.65 -7.47
N GLN A 90 1.27 -5.62 -6.75
CA GLN A 90 0.85 -6.88 -7.34
C GLN A 90 -0.25 -6.67 -8.39
N ARG A 91 -1.25 -5.81 -8.11
CA ARG A 91 -2.28 -5.47 -9.10
C ARG A 91 -1.67 -4.79 -10.32
N ALA A 92 -0.76 -3.83 -10.13
CA ALA A 92 -0.09 -3.15 -11.23
C ALA A 92 0.75 -4.13 -12.08
N TYR A 93 1.42 -5.10 -11.43
CA TYR A 93 2.18 -6.14 -12.11
C TYR A 93 1.27 -7.06 -12.93
N ASP A 94 0.21 -7.61 -12.33
CA ASP A 94 -0.71 -8.52 -13.00
C ASP A 94 -1.41 -7.82 -14.18
N GLU A 95 -1.82 -6.56 -14.00
CA GLU A 95 -2.36 -5.74 -15.08
C GLU A 95 -1.34 -5.48 -16.18
N GLY A 96 -0.08 -5.20 -15.82
CA GLY A 96 1.02 -5.03 -16.77
C GLY A 96 1.29 -6.28 -17.60
N VAL A 97 1.26 -7.46 -16.98
CA VAL A 97 1.43 -8.75 -17.67
C VAL A 97 0.27 -9.00 -18.65
N ILE A 98 -0.98 -8.76 -18.23
CA ILE A 98 -2.16 -8.93 -19.09
C ILE A 98 -2.11 -7.98 -20.29
N GLU A 99 -1.75 -6.72 -20.07
CA GLU A 99 -1.63 -5.73 -21.14
C GLU A 99 -0.48 -6.07 -22.09
N GLY A 100 0.67 -6.51 -21.57
CA GLY A 100 1.79 -6.99 -22.37
C GLY A 100 1.42 -8.18 -23.25
N GLN A 101 0.72 -9.18 -22.69
CA GLN A 101 0.18 -10.30 -23.47
C GLN A 101 -0.78 -9.83 -24.57
N ALA A 102 -1.68 -8.89 -24.24
CA ALA A 102 -2.64 -8.37 -25.19
C ALA A 102 -1.98 -7.54 -26.30
N GLN A 103 -0.85 -6.86 -26.02
CA GLN A 103 -0.02 -6.19 -27.02
C GLN A 103 0.63 -7.19 -27.97
N VAL A 104 1.29 -8.23 -27.44
CA VAL A 104 1.95 -9.26 -28.26
C VAL A 104 0.95 -10.00 -29.15
N VAL A 105 -0.18 -10.43 -28.58
CA VAL A 105 -1.24 -11.09 -29.34
C VAL A 105 -1.80 -10.15 -30.41
N GLY A 106 -2.13 -8.91 -30.04
CA GLY A 106 -2.69 -7.93 -30.97
C GLY A 106 -1.76 -7.55 -32.12
N ALA A 107 -0.44 -7.52 -31.88
CA ALA A 107 0.57 -7.28 -32.91
C ALA A 107 0.75 -8.50 -33.83
N SER A 108 0.75 -9.72 -33.27
CA SER A 108 0.86 -10.96 -34.07
C SER A 108 -0.29 -11.15 -35.06
N LEU A 109 -1.49 -10.64 -34.74
CA LEU A 109 -2.67 -10.68 -35.61
C LEU A 109 -2.57 -9.70 -36.81
N ASN A 110 -1.51 -8.89 -36.88
CA ASN A 110 -1.32 -7.89 -37.92
C ASN A 110 -0.56 -8.41 -39.16
N LEU A 111 0.08 -9.58 -39.07
CA LEU A 111 1.08 -10.07 -40.03
C LEU A 111 0.63 -10.09 -41.51
N ASP A 112 -0.64 -10.34 -41.79
CA ASP A 112 -1.19 -10.43 -43.16
C ASP A 112 -2.36 -9.44 -43.42
N SER A 113 -2.60 -8.49 -42.50
CA SER A 113 -3.76 -7.60 -42.57
C SER A 113 -3.44 -6.33 -43.37
N ALA A 114 -4.38 -5.88 -44.19
CA ALA A 114 -4.22 -4.58 -44.85
C ALA A 114 -4.39 -3.43 -43.85
N LEU A 115 -3.56 -2.39 -43.97
CA LEU A 115 -3.63 -1.20 -43.13
C LEU A 115 -4.88 -0.38 -43.45
N PRO A 116 -5.83 -0.23 -42.50
CA PRO A 116 -7.04 0.54 -42.77
C PRO A 116 -6.75 2.05 -42.78
N VAL A 117 -7.43 2.79 -43.65
CA VAL A 117 -7.33 4.25 -43.71
C VAL A 117 -8.39 4.87 -42.81
N LEU A 118 -8.00 5.78 -41.93
CA LEU A 118 -8.93 6.44 -41.00
C LEU A 118 -9.93 7.32 -41.76
N VAL A 119 -11.22 7.19 -41.45
CA VAL A 119 -12.31 7.90 -42.15
C VAL A 119 -13.05 8.85 -41.22
N SER A 120 -13.34 8.41 -39.99
CA SER A 120 -14.10 9.21 -39.04
C SER A 120 -13.79 8.88 -37.60
N VAL A 121 -14.14 9.78 -36.70
CA VAL A 121 -14.10 9.60 -35.25
C VAL A 121 -15.47 9.87 -34.65
N SER A 122 -15.79 9.19 -33.56
CA SER A 122 -17.01 9.41 -32.80
C SER A 122 -16.79 9.08 -31.33
N ILE A 123 -17.64 9.64 -30.46
CA ILE A 123 -17.74 9.20 -29.08
C ILE A 123 -19.05 8.44 -28.92
N GLU A 124 -18.96 7.21 -28.46
CA GLU A 124 -20.13 6.38 -28.17
C GLU A 124 -20.02 5.85 -26.74
N SER A 125 -21.03 6.13 -25.92
CA SER A 125 -21.05 5.78 -24.49
C SER A 125 -19.79 6.24 -23.72
N GLY A 126 -19.28 7.43 -24.06
CA GLY A 126 -18.08 8.01 -23.43
C GLY A 126 -16.75 7.43 -23.90
N THR A 127 -16.77 6.49 -24.86
CA THR A 127 -15.55 5.89 -25.43
C THR A 127 -15.27 6.46 -26.82
N LEU A 128 -14.03 6.88 -27.07
CA LEU A 128 -13.57 7.27 -28.41
C LEU A 128 -13.59 6.03 -29.32
N ARG A 129 -14.30 6.14 -30.45
CA ARG A 129 -14.31 5.17 -31.53
C ARG A 129 -13.75 5.82 -32.77
N VAL A 130 -12.86 5.10 -33.44
CA VAL A 130 -12.28 5.54 -34.72
C VAL A 130 -12.74 4.55 -35.79
N CYS A 131 -13.24 5.04 -36.91
CA CYS A 131 -13.60 4.22 -38.07
C CYS A 131 -12.48 4.27 -39.09
N GLY A 132 -12.06 3.11 -39.58
CA GLY A 132 -11.19 3.00 -40.74
C GLY A 132 -11.83 2.17 -41.85
N ARG A 133 -11.41 2.44 -43.08
CA ARG A 133 -11.77 1.68 -44.27
C ARG A 133 -10.60 0.81 -44.69
N VAL A 134 -10.85 -0.48 -44.81
CA VAL A 134 -9.90 -1.46 -45.35
C VAL A 134 -9.82 -1.25 -46.87
N PRO A 135 -8.60 -1.25 -47.46
CA PRO A 135 -8.43 -1.25 -48.91
C PRO A 135 -9.23 -2.39 -49.58
N THR A 136 -9.76 -2.15 -50.78
CA THR A 136 -10.65 -3.10 -51.47
C THR A 136 -10.01 -4.45 -51.75
N ASP A 137 -8.68 -4.48 -51.92
CA ASP A 137 -7.90 -5.69 -52.18
C ASP A 137 -7.29 -6.30 -50.90
N GLY A 138 -7.61 -5.75 -49.73
CA GLY A 138 -7.02 -6.11 -48.45
C GLY A 138 -7.88 -7.05 -47.61
N THR A 139 -7.23 -8.00 -46.92
CA THR A 139 -7.90 -8.80 -45.88
C THR A 139 -8.22 -7.91 -44.68
N PRO A 140 -9.47 -7.89 -44.18
CA PRO A 140 -9.82 -7.10 -43.01
C PRO A 140 -9.07 -7.62 -41.77
N PRO A 141 -8.57 -6.71 -40.90
CA PRO A 141 -7.88 -7.13 -39.69
C PRO A 141 -8.83 -7.86 -38.73
N SER A 142 -8.27 -8.79 -37.98
CA SER A 142 -8.99 -9.54 -36.96
C SER A 142 -9.41 -8.64 -35.79
N ILE A 143 -10.45 -9.07 -35.06
CA ILE A 143 -10.80 -8.43 -33.79
C ILE A 143 -9.61 -8.55 -32.84
N ASN A 144 -9.34 -7.51 -32.06
CA ASN A 144 -8.18 -7.34 -31.19
C ASN A 144 -6.84 -7.08 -31.87
N THR A 145 -6.76 -7.01 -33.21
CA THR A 145 -5.54 -6.51 -33.86
C THR A 145 -5.26 -5.09 -33.38
N ARG A 146 -3.99 -4.80 -33.07
CA ARG A 146 -3.55 -3.49 -32.57
C ARG A 146 -2.66 -2.79 -33.59
N PHE A 147 -2.81 -1.47 -33.69
CA PHE A 147 -2.07 -0.59 -34.59
C PHE A 147 -1.58 0.64 -33.83
N ASN A 148 -0.40 1.14 -34.18
CA ASN A 148 0.08 2.43 -33.70
C ASN A 148 -0.49 3.55 -34.59
N LEU A 149 -0.94 4.64 -33.96
CA LEU A 149 -1.19 5.91 -34.62
C LEU A 149 0.14 6.65 -34.72
N VAL A 150 0.55 7.01 -35.91
CA VAL A 150 1.79 7.75 -36.14
C VAL A 150 1.54 8.94 -37.04
N ALA A 151 2.34 9.98 -36.90
CA ALA A 151 2.23 11.14 -37.80
C ALA A 151 2.64 10.73 -39.22
N GLU A 152 1.94 11.25 -40.22
CA GLU A 152 2.23 10.97 -41.62
C GLU A 152 3.66 11.43 -41.95
N GLY A 153 4.51 10.50 -42.37
CA GLY A 153 5.94 10.74 -42.64
C GLY A 153 6.87 10.60 -41.43
N GLN A 154 6.37 10.30 -40.23
CA GLN A 154 7.15 10.00 -39.03
C GLN A 154 6.63 8.71 -38.39
N LEU A 155 7.16 7.58 -38.87
CA LEU A 155 6.74 6.25 -38.43
C LEU A 155 7.25 5.89 -37.01
N ASP A 156 8.28 6.60 -36.53
CA ASP A 156 8.99 6.24 -35.29
C ASP A 156 8.30 6.79 -34.02
N THR A 157 7.43 7.80 -34.15
CA THR A 157 6.76 8.41 -32.99
C THR A 157 5.30 7.99 -32.91
N SER A 158 5.01 7.07 -31.97
CA SER A 158 3.64 6.65 -31.67
C SER A 158 2.86 7.73 -30.91
N LEU A 159 1.78 8.23 -31.51
CA LEU A 159 0.80 9.13 -30.91
C LEU A 159 -0.22 8.40 -30.03
N GLY A 160 -0.24 7.07 -30.09
CA GLY A 160 -1.12 6.20 -29.32
C GLY A 160 -1.39 4.88 -30.03
N THR A 161 -2.01 3.93 -29.34
CA THR A 161 -2.34 2.62 -29.90
C THR A 161 -3.85 2.45 -30.01
N LEU A 162 -4.30 1.92 -31.14
CA LEU A 162 -5.69 1.60 -31.43
C LEU A 162 -5.87 0.08 -31.58
N ARG A 163 -6.95 -0.45 -31.03
CA ARG A 163 -7.34 -1.86 -31.12
C ARG A 163 -8.62 -2.01 -31.93
N VAL A 164 -8.66 -2.96 -32.85
CA VAL A 164 -9.89 -3.34 -33.57
C VAL A 164 -10.91 -3.92 -32.58
N SER A 165 -12.03 -3.24 -32.43
CA SER A 165 -13.15 -3.67 -31.58
C SER A 165 -14.17 -4.46 -32.38
N HIS A 166 -14.46 -4.02 -33.61
CA HIS A 166 -15.46 -4.64 -34.46
C HIS A 166 -15.11 -4.49 -35.94
N ALA A 167 -15.33 -5.55 -36.72
CA ALA A 167 -15.23 -5.52 -38.18
C ALA A 167 -16.64 -5.51 -38.78
N VAL A 168 -16.92 -4.52 -39.62
CA VAL A 168 -18.21 -4.32 -40.28
C VAL A 168 -18.17 -4.94 -41.67
N ARG A 169 -19.31 -5.45 -42.14
CA ARG A 169 -19.45 -6.24 -43.38
C ARG A 169 -19.12 -5.54 -44.70
N ASP A 170 -18.80 -4.24 -44.71
CA ASP A 170 -18.55 -3.47 -45.93
C ASP A 170 -17.11 -2.93 -46.03
N GLY A 171 -16.14 -3.64 -45.44
CA GLY A 171 -14.73 -3.22 -45.44
C GLY A 171 -14.45 -2.05 -44.50
N TYR A 172 -15.29 -1.83 -43.49
CA TYR A 172 -15.06 -0.85 -42.42
C TYR A 172 -14.72 -1.55 -41.12
N VAL A 173 -13.82 -0.97 -40.35
CA VAL A 173 -13.40 -1.48 -39.04
C VAL A 173 -13.48 -0.36 -38.01
N TRP A 174 -13.97 -0.71 -36.83
CA TRP A 174 -14.02 0.19 -35.69
C TRP A 174 -12.88 -0.11 -34.74
N PHE A 175 -12.15 0.93 -34.40
CA PHE A 175 -11.08 0.91 -33.42
C PHE A 175 -11.51 1.60 -32.13
N VAL A 176 -10.92 1.14 -31.03
CA VAL A 176 -10.96 1.78 -29.73
C VAL A 176 -9.52 1.98 -29.24
N PRO A 177 -9.23 3.03 -28.46
CA PRO A 177 -7.94 3.18 -27.80
C PRO A 177 -7.55 1.91 -27.03
N ALA A 178 -6.28 1.51 -27.18
CA ALA A 178 -5.69 0.43 -26.40
C ALA A 178 -5.09 1.03 -25.11
N GLY A 179 -5.34 0.37 -23.98
CA GLY A 179 -4.92 0.84 -22.65
C GLY A 179 -6.01 1.61 -21.89
N ARG A 180 -5.77 1.82 -20.59
CA ARG A 180 -6.71 2.50 -19.68
C ARG A 180 -6.67 4.03 -19.79
N LYS A 181 -5.50 4.59 -20.09
CA LYS A 181 -5.29 6.04 -20.21
C LYS A 181 -5.14 6.40 -21.67
N LEU A 182 -5.86 7.43 -22.09
CA LEU A 182 -5.68 8.01 -23.42
C LEU A 182 -4.36 8.77 -23.44
N THR A 183 -3.68 8.74 -24.57
CA THR A 183 -2.53 9.63 -24.79
C THR A 183 -3.03 11.07 -24.94
N PRO A 184 -2.20 12.10 -24.66
CA PRO A 184 -2.62 13.50 -24.81
C PRO A 184 -3.19 13.83 -26.20
N PHE A 185 -2.65 13.19 -27.24
CA PHE A 185 -3.19 13.27 -28.58
C PHE A 185 -4.61 12.71 -28.67
N LEU A 186 -4.85 11.48 -28.20
CA LEU A 186 -6.17 10.84 -28.21
C LEU A 186 -7.18 11.56 -27.32
N GLU A 187 -6.76 12.16 -26.21
CA GLU A 187 -7.60 13.02 -25.38
C GLU A 187 -8.05 14.26 -26.16
N SER A 188 -7.14 14.90 -26.88
CA SER A 188 -7.48 16.06 -27.72
C SER A 188 -8.48 15.67 -28.82
N VAL A 189 -8.27 14.52 -29.48
CA VAL A 189 -9.19 14.00 -30.50
C VAL A 189 -10.54 13.68 -29.88
N ALA A 190 -10.58 13.02 -28.72
CA ALA A 190 -11.84 12.74 -28.02
C ALA A 190 -12.59 14.02 -27.66
N SER A 191 -11.90 15.06 -27.17
CA SER A 191 -12.53 16.34 -26.83
C SER A 191 -13.18 17.04 -28.03
N GLN A 192 -12.59 16.87 -29.23
CA GLN A 192 -13.07 17.47 -30.47
C GLN A 192 -14.10 16.62 -31.21
N ALA A 193 -14.08 15.29 -31.01
CA ALA A 193 -14.94 14.32 -31.69
C ALA A 193 -16.45 14.56 -31.50
N GLY A 194 -16.84 15.29 -30.44
CA GLY A 194 -18.21 15.74 -30.23
C GLY A 194 -18.68 16.81 -31.23
N ALA A 195 -17.77 17.66 -31.71
CA ALA A 195 -18.05 18.77 -32.63
C ALA A 195 -17.64 18.44 -34.08
N ASP A 196 -16.51 17.75 -34.26
CA ASP A 196 -15.98 17.35 -35.57
C ASP A 196 -15.76 15.83 -35.60
N LYS A 197 -16.46 15.15 -36.50
CA LYS A 197 -16.37 13.69 -36.67
C LYS A 197 -15.36 13.28 -37.75
N SER A 198 -14.65 14.23 -38.34
CA SER A 198 -13.64 13.95 -39.35
C SER A 198 -12.43 13.25 -38.75
N ALA A 199 -11.80 12.34 -39.52
CA ALA A 199 -10.56 11.72 -39.08
C ALA A 199 -9.46 12.79 -38.89
N PRO A 200 -8.60 12.63 -37.86
CA PRO A 200 -7.46 13.52 -37.67
C PRO A 200 -6.56 13.53 -38.90
N ARG A 201 -6.21 14.72 -39.39
CA ARG A 201 -5.39 14.90 -40.58
C ARG A 201 -3.91 14.67 -40.27
N GLY A 202 -3.17 14.13 -41.24
CA GLY A 202 -1.73 13.90 -41.10
C GLY A 202 -1.37 12.78 -40.12
N VAL A 203 -2.29 11.82 -39.91
CA VAL A 203 -2.08 10.68 -39.02
C VAL A 203 -2.47 9.41 -39.74
N VAL A 204 -1.62 8.38 -39.63
CA VAL A 204 -1.80 7.09 -40.29
C VAL A 204 -1.67 5.95 -39.29
N LEU A 205 -2.22 4.79 -39.66
CA LEU A 205 -2.03 3.56 -38.90
C LEU A 205 -0.75 2.87 -39.35
N ALA A 206 0.11 2.53 -38.39
CA ALA A 206 1.28 1.69 -38.58
C ALA A 206 1.09 0.36 -37.85
N PRO A 207 1.65 -0.75 -38.38
CA PRO A 207 1.71 -2.00 -37.64
C PRO A 207 2.55 -1.80 -36.37
N ILE A 208 2.24 -2.56 -35.33
CA ILE A 208 3.06 -2.57 -34.12
C ILE A 208 4.30 -3.40 -34.43
N ASP A 209 5.47 -2.77 -34.32
CA ASP A 209 6.72 -3.51 -34.30
C ASP A 209 6.92 -4.11 -32.90
N LEU A 210 7.02 -5.44 -32.85
CA LEU A 210 7.31 -6.16 -31.60
C LEU A 210 8.74 -5.93 -31.12
N SER A 211 9.63 -5.46 -32.00
CA SER A 211 11.02 -5.14 -31.68
C SER A 211 11.11 -4.02 -30.64
N ASP A 212 10.24 -3.00 -30.76
CA ASP A 212 10.17 -1.85 -29.85
C ASP A 212 9.60 -2.22 -28.47
N LEU A 213 8.80 -3.30 -28.41
CA LEU A 213 8.24 -3.81 -27.15
C LEU A 213 9.25 -4.65 -26.35
N ILE A 214 10.22 -5.26 -27.03
CA ILE A 214 11.24 -6.11 -26.41
C ILE A 214 12.45 -5.28 -25.95
N ASN A 215 12.73 -4.16 -26.62
CA ASN A 215 13.75 -3.18 -26.24
C ASN A 215 13.09 -1.79 -26.10
N PRO A 216 12.53 -1.43 -24.93
CA PRO A 216 12.21 -0.04 -24.68
C PRO A 216 13.53 0.74 -24.78
N SER A 217 13.65 1.61 -25.78
CA SER A 217 14.80 2.48 -25.95
C SER A 217 15.10 3.20 -24.63
N GLU A 218 16.36 3.15 -24.19
CA GLU A 218 16.93 3.85 -23.02
C GLU A 218 16.88 5.40 -23.15
N ASP A 219 15.91 5.96 -23.88
CA ASP A 219 15.84 7.40 -24.18
C ASP A 219 14.95 8.16 -23.17
N GLY A 220 15.07 7.80 -21.90
CA GLY A 220 14.21 8.29 -20.83
C GLY A 220 14.92 8.75 -19.57
N ASP A 221 16.16 9.25 -19.66
CA ASP A 221 16.79 9.94 -18.52
C ASP A 221 17.90 10.89 -19.00
N ASP A 222 17.50 12.07 -19.47
CA ASP A 222 18.37 13.26 -19.53
C ASP A 222 17.49 14.51 -19.74
N SER A 223 16.85 14.99 -18.68
CA SER A 223 16.34 16.39 -18.55
C SER A 223 16.01 16.74 -17.10
#